data_AF-A0A6C0EDZ6-F1
#
_entry.id   AF-A0A6C0EDZ6-F1
#
_cell.length_a   1.000
_cell.length_b   1.000
_cell.length_c   1.000
_cell.angle_alpha   90.00
_cell.angle_beta   90.00
_cell.angle_gamma   90.00
#
_symmetry.space_group_name_H-M   'P 1'
#
loop_
_entity.id
_entity.type
_entity.pdbx_description
1 polymer ?
#
loop_
_entity_poly.entity_id
_entity_poly.type
_entity_poly.pdbx_seq_one_letter_code
_entity_poly.pdbx_strand_id
1 'polypeptide(L)'
;MTKLILLFIYMGQSQSNQTLYNGIISEINKIITDYSLWTKDDICEKLSIIYYDKLIKFPKDQLKDAGTLIGIKYNSDIDKNDLCIKIINHYRARIELMTDIRDNLIKNYNKISKLSKGDICTNVNEYVDDFFKCDKMNGIWLNDEQYKYHLMKLKNNGKSKERLKYMSELNKEWKTNLESIKNIIKIIKNDKNNDMTDFTFNNLKTESQYILDKLDKIVNTYYTFIINLI
;
A
#
# COMPACT_ATOMS: atom_id res chain seq x y z
N MET A 1 -20.79 -19.84 -18.39
CA MET A 1 -19.78 -19.31 -19.35
C MET A 1 -18.79 -18.32 -18.69
N THR A 2 -19.15 -17.71 -17.55
CA THR A 2 -18.38 -16.67 -16.81
C THR A 2 -17.16 -17.16 -16.02
N LYS A 3 -17.11 -18.44 -15.61
CA LYS A 3 -16.03 -19.00 -14.78
C LYS A 3 -14.68 -19.20 -15.48
N LEU A 4 -14.63 -19.16 -16.81
CA LEU A 4 -13.43 -19.48 -17.58
C LEU A 4 -12.62 -18.26 -18.04
N ILE A 5 -13.25 -17.08 -18.13
CA ILE A 5 -12.56 -15.79 -18.36
C ILE A 5 -11.73 -15.44 -17.12
N LEU A 6 -12.20 -15.85 -15.93
CA LEU A 6 -11.47 -15.73 -14.67
C LEU A 6 -10.10 -16.42 -14.69
N LEU A 7 -9.90 -17.51 -15.46
CA LEU A 7 -8.65 -18.30 -15.51
C LEU A 7 -7.43 -17.58 -16.09
N PHE A 8 -7.62 -16.50 -16.84
CA PHE A 8 -6.50 -15.76 -17.42
C PHE A 8 -6.13 -14.46 -16.68
N ILE A 9 -6.93 -14.04 -15.69
CA ILE A 9 -6.75 -12.74 -15.01
C ILE A 9 -6.50 -12.96 -13.51
N TYR A 10 -5.44 -13.71 -13.18
CA TYR A 10 -5.28 -14.36 -11.88
C TYR A 10 -4.48 -13.62 -10.80
N MET A 11 -3.77 -12.53 -11.12
CA MET A 11 -2.87 -11.93 -10.11
C MET A 11 -3.63 -11.17 -9.00
N GLY A 12 -4.67 -10.41 -9.36
CA GLY A 12 -5.39 -9.51 -8.44
C GLY A 12 -6.77 -10.00 -8.01
N GLN A 13 -7.30 -11.03 -8.66
CA GLN A 13 -8.67 -11.53 -8.43
C GLN A 13 -8.74 -12.95 -7.87
N SER A 14 -7.60 -13.59 -7.55
CA SER A 14 -7.68 -14.80 -6.73
C SER A 14 -8.32 -14.42 -5.39
N GLN A 15 -9.33 -15.17 -4.95
CA GLN A 15 -10.11 -14.85 -3.74
C GLN A 15 -9.20 -14.68 -2.52
N SER A 16 -8.09 -15.43 -2.46
CA SER A 16 -7.06 -15.30 -1.42
C SER A 16 -6.32 -13.96 -1.50
N ASN A 17 -5.88 -13.50 -2.68
CA ASN A 17 -5.14 -12.23 -2.80
C ASN A 17 -6.04 -11.02 -2.59
N GLN A 18 -7.28 -11.08 -3.08
CA GLN A 18 -8.25 -10.01 -2.86
C GLN A 18 -8.60 -9.88 -1.38
N THR A 19 -8.77 -11.01 -0.67
CA THR A 19 -8.99 -11.00 0.78
C THR A 19 -7.77 -10.40 1.52
N LEU A 20 -6.55 -10.79 1.13
CA LEU A 20 -5.32 -10.26 1.71
C LEU A 20 -5.17 -8.76 1.48
N TYR A 21 -5.33 -8.30 0.24
CA TYR A 21 -5.31 -6.89 -0.14
C TYR A 21 -6.36 -6.08 0.63
N ASN A 22 -7.62 -6.51 0.64
CA ASN A 22 -8.69 -5.82 1.36
C ASN A 22 -8.42 -5.76 2.87
N GLY A 23 -7.87 -6.85 3.44
CA GLY A 23 -7.46 -6.89 4.84
C GLY A 23 -6.36 -5.88 5.15
N ILE A 24 -5.35 -5.77 4.28
CA ILE A 24 -4.27 -4.78 4.39
C ILE A 24 -4.83 -3.35 4.34
N ILE A 25 -5.64 -3.03 3.32
CA ILE A 25 -6.22 -1.68 3.16
C ILE A 25 -7.11 -1.31 4.36
N SER A 26 -7.93 -2.25 4.84
CA SER A 26 -8.77 -2.04 6.02
C SER A 26 -7.93 -1.73 7.27
N GLU A 27 -6.84 -2.47 7.48
CA GLU A 27 -5.94 -2.29 8.62
C GLU A 27 -5.20 -0.95 8.56
N ILE A 28 -4.67 -0.58 7.39
CA ILE A 28 -4.05 0.72 7.15
C ILE A 28 -5.03 1.86 7.50
N ASN A 29 -6.27 1.79 7.01
CA ASN A 29 -7.26 2.83 7.25
C ASN A 29 -7.61 2.96 8.74
N LYS A 30 -7.63 1.85 9.49
CA LYS A 30 -7.80 1.88 10.95
C LYS A 30 -6.63 2.59 11.62
N ILE A 31 -5.39 2.22 11.29
CA ILE A 31 -4.20 2.85 11.86
C ILE A 31 -4.16 4.35 11.57
N ILE A 32 -4.45 4.76 10.32
CA ILE A 32 -4.52 6.17 9.95
C ILE A 32 -5.59 6.89 10.78
N THR A 33 -6.78 6.28 10.94
CA THR A 33 -7.86 6.87 11.74
C THR A 33 -7.44 7.02 13.20
N ASP A 34 -6.86 5.97 13.79
CA ASP A 34 -6.40 5.95 15.18
C ASP A 34 -5.31 7.01 15.44
N TYR A 35 -4.40 7.21 14.47
CA TYR A 35 -3.31 8.19 14.58
C TYR A 35 -3.72 9.62 14.17
N SER A 36 -4.79 9.79 13.38
CA SER A 36 -5.24 11.09 12.88
C SER A 36 -5.59 12.08 13.99
N LEU A 37 -6.03 11.58 15.15
CA LEU A 37 -6.27 12.42 16.32
C LEU A 37 -5.00 13.17 16.73
N TRP A 38 -3.86 12.48 16.75
CA TRP A 38 -2.57 12.97 17.26
C TRP A 38 -1.82 13.92 16.32
N THR A 39 -2.32 14.11 15.10
CA THR A 39 -1.62 14.88 14.06
C THR A 39 -2.30 16.20 13.70
N LYS A 40 -3.38 16.57 14.40
CA LYS A 40 -4.04 17.87 14.24
C LYS A 40 -3.10 18.97 14.73
N ASP A 41 -2.90 20.00 13.91
CA ASP A 41 -1.95 21.09 14.21
C ASP A 41 -2.31 21.84 15.50
N ASP A 42 -3.60 21.88 15.83
CA ASP A 42 -4.10 22.47 17.07
C ASP A 42 -4.10 21.50 18.25
N ILE A 43 -3.61 20.25 18.13
CA ILE A 43 -3.65 19.33 19.27
C ILE A 43 -2.63 19.72 20.34
N CYS A 44 -1.46 20.25 19.97
CA CYS A 44 -0.54 20.80 20.96
C CYS A 44 -1.14 22.04 21.62
N GLU A 45 -1.85 22.90 20.87
CA GLU A 45 -2.54 24.07 21.43
C GLU A 45 -3.78 23.69 22.25
N LYS A 46 -4.54 22.68 21.84
CA LYS A 46 -5.73 22.18 22.56
C LYS A 46 -5.33 21.38 23.77
N LEU A 47 -4.28 20.58 23.71
CA LEU A 47 -3.66 20.01 24.91
C LEU A 47 -3.09 21.14 25.75
N SER A 48 -2.44 22.15 25.17
CA SER A 48 -1.96 23.28 25.96
C SER A 48 -3.09 24.17 26.47
N ILE A 49 -4.31 24.19 25.94
CA ILE A 49 -5.42 25.04 26.39
C ILE A 49 -6.37 24.25 27.32
N ILE A 50 -6.84 23.07 26.89
CA ILE A 50 -7.69 22.15 27.69
C ILE A 50 -6.88 21.53 28.83
N TYR A 51 -5.56 21.37 28.64
CA TYR A 51 -4.66 21.02 29.71
C TYR A 51 -3.64 22.12 30.08
N TYR A 52 -3.75 23.41 29.73
CA TYR A 52 -2.91 24.40 30.46
C TYR A 52 -3.22 24.28 31.96
N ASP A 53 -4.50 24.25 32.28
CA ASP A 53 -4.98 24.11 33.67
C ASP A 53 -4.79 22.70 34.25
N LYS A 54 -4.49 21.69 33.43
CA LYS A 54 -4.25 20.31 33.88
C LYS A 54 -2.77 19.90 33.77
N LEU A 55 -2.10 20.01 32.64
CA LEU A 55 -0.65 19.76 32.41
C LEU A 55 0.30 20.69 33.18
N ILE A 56 -0.13 21.88 33.64
CA ILE A 56 0.63 22.67 34.64
C ILE A 56 0.55 22.04 36.03
N LYS A 57 -0.53 21.29 36.33
CA LYS A 57 -0.70 20.55 37.58
C LYS A 57 -0.06 19.17 37.56
N PHE A 58 0.24 18.59 36.38
CA PHE A 58 1.03 17.37 36.25
C PHE A 58 2.52 17.72 36.48
N PRO A 59 3.18 17.13 37.49
CA PRO A 59 4.63 17.25 37.68
C PRO A 59 5.39 16.86 36.40
N LYS A 60 6.59 17.42 36.20
CA LYS A 60 7.50 17.11 35.07
C LYS A 60 7.66 15.58 34.88
N ASP A 61 7.55 14.83 35.97
CA ASP A 61 7.70 13.39 36.07
C ASP A 61 6.53 12.64 35.41
N GLN A 62 5.29 13.12 35.60
CA GLN A 62 4.11 12.50 34.97
C GLN A 62 4.02 12.80 33.46
N LEU A 63 4.63 13.91 33.03
CA LEU A 63 4.81 14.22 31.61
C LEU A 63 5.92 13.38 30.97
N LYS A 64 7.00 13.12 31.71
CA LYS A 64 7.97 12.10 31.33
C LYS A 64 7.33 10.73 31.28
N ASP A 65 6.41 10.39 32.18
CA ASP A 65 5.69 9.10 32.17
C ASP A 65 4.75 8.98 30.98
N ALA A 66 3.93 9.99 30.69
CA ALA A 66 3.06 10.02 29.51
C ALA A 66 3.86 9.94 28.21
N GLY A 67 4.99 10.63 28.19
CA GLY A 67 5.97 10.54 27.14
C GLY A 67 6.63 9.14 27.02
N THR A 68 6.98 8.52 28.14
CA THR A 68 7.60 7.18 28.19
C THR A 68 6.58 6.11 27.80
N LEU A 69 5.31 6.31 28.16
CA LEU A 69 4.15 5.52 27.73
C LEU A 69 3.92 5.60 26.20
N ILE A 70 4.36 6.67 25.57
CA ILE A 70 4.42 6.84 24.12
C ILE A 70 5.86 6.79 23.59
N GLY A 71 6.77 6.12 24.31
CA GLY A 71 8.04 5.60 23.79
C GLY A 71 9.09 6.62 23.37
N ILE A 72 8.88 7.91 23.61
CA ILE A 72 9.91 8.92 23.34
C ILE A 72 10.96 8.87 24.47
N LYS A 73 12.24 8.81 24.10
CA LYS A 73 13.37 8.83 25.04
C LYS A 73 13.86 10.27 25.24
N TYR A 74 14.01 10.71 26.49
CA TYR A 74 14.46 12.08 26.82
C TYR A 74 15.78 12.08 27.58
N ASN A 75 16.57 13.14 27.37
CA ASN A 75 17.47 13.63 28.41
C ASN A 75 16.67 14.45 29.43
N SER A 76 17.18 14.63 30.65
CA SER A 76 16.46 15.17 31.81
C SER A 76 15.79 16.54 31.63
N ASP A 77 16.17 17.30 30.60
CA ASP A 77 15.80 18.70 30.36
C ASP A 77 15.27 18.97 28.93
N ILE A 78 14.19 18.28 28.54
CA ILE A 78 13.43 18.62 27.33
C ILE A 78 12.27 19.56 27.67
N ASP A 79 12.08 20.59 26.86
CA ASP A 79 10.92 21.49 26.93
C ASP A 79 9.62 20.76 26.53
N LYS A 80 8.50 21.14 27.16
CA LYS A 80 7.18 20.52 26.94
C LYS A 80 6.70 20.72 25.49
N ASN A 81 6.99 21.87 24.89
CA ASN A 81 6.64 22.14 23.49
C ASN A 81 7.45 21.25 22.54
N ASP A 82 8.77 21.13 22.76
CA ASP A 82 9.62 20.23 21.99
C ASP A 82 9.19 18.76 22.10
N LEU A 83 8.75 18.34 23.29
CA LEU A 83 8.15 17.02 23.48
C LEU A 83 6.87 16.85 22.66
N CYS A 84 5.96 17.81 22.71
CA CYS A 84 4.71 17.75 21.95
C CYS A 84 4.94 17.67 20.43
N ILE A 85 5.87 18.48 19.91
CA ILE A 85 6.25 18.46 18.49
C ILE A 85 6.85 17.09 18.09
N LYS A 86 7.69 16.49 18.94
CA LYS A 86 8.22 15.14 18.69
C LYS A 86 7.12 14.09 18.62
N ILE A 87 6.11 14.16 19.48
CA ILE A 87 4.94 13.27 19.46
C ILE A 87 4.18 13.42 18.14
N ILE A 88 3.86 14.66 17.74
CA ILE A 88 3.14 14.92 16.48
C ILE A 88 3.92 14.35 15.30
N ASN A 89 5.22 14.66 15.19
CA ASN A 89 6.05 14.23 14.07
C ASN A 89 6.15 12.70 14.00
N HIS A 90 6.21 12.02 15.15
CA HIS A 90 6.25 10.57 15.26
C HIS A 90 4.99 9.90 14.70
N TYR A 91 3.80 10.42 15.02
CA TYR A 91 2.53 9.91 14.47
C TYR A 91 2.33 10.31 13.00
N ARG A 92 2.75 11.53 12.62
CA ARG A 92 2.70 12.02 11.25
C ARG A 92 3.52 11.13 10.32
N ALA A 93 4.75 10.79 10.68
CA ALA A 93 5.60 9.91 9.89
C ALA A 93 4.98 8.50 9.68
N ARG A 94 4.29 7.96 10.70
CA ARG A 94 3.56 6.68 10.59
C ARG A 94 2.37 6.78 9.65
N ILE A 95 1.59 7.86 9.73
CA ILE A 95 0.47 8.10 8.81
C ILE A 95 0.97 8.25 7.38
N GLU A 96 2.05 8.99 7.17
CA GLU A 96 2.68 9.15 5.85
C GLU A 96 3.08 7.79 5.26
N LEU A 97 3.82 6.97 6.02
CA LEU A 97 4.19 5.62 5.57
C LEU A 97 2.96 4.75 5.26
N MET A 98 1.93 4.77 6.12
CA MET A 98 0.69 4.03 5.90
C MET A 98 -0.04 4.49 4.64
N THR A 99 -0.04 5.81 4.37
CA THR A 99 -0.65 6.41 3.18
C THR A 99 0.10 6.02 1.93
N ASP A 100 1.44 6.09 1.94
CA ASP A 100 2.29 5.70 0.82
C ASP A 100 2.08 4.23 0.43
N ILE A 101 2.00 3.33 1.43
CA ILE A 101 1.69 1.92 1.21
C ILE A 101 0.29 1.77 0.61
N ARG A 102 -0.72 2.43 1.19
CA ARG A 102 -2.12 2.36 0.73
C ARG A 102 -2.24 2.73 -0.74
N ASP A 103 -1.68 3.88 -1.10
CA ASP A 103 -1.91 4.50 -2.39
C ASP A 103 -1.16 3.73 -3.48
N ASN A 104 0.04 3.20 -3.19
CA ASN A 104 0.74 2.27 -4.09
C ASN A 104 -0.01 0.96 -4.28
N LEU A 105 -0.53 0.36 -3.20
CA LEU A 105 -1.31 -0.87 -3.30
C LEU A 105 -2.61 -0.66 -4.10
N ILE A 106 -3.32 0.45 -3.89
CA ILE A 106 -4.50 0.83 -4.68
C ILE A 106 -4.13 1.00 -6.15
N LYS A 107 -3.06 1.74 -6.45
CA LYS A 107 -2.56 1.92 -7.83
C LYS A 107 -2.30 0.58 -8.51
N ASN A 108 -1.55 -0.31 -7.86
CA ASN A 108 -1.22 -1.61 -8.41
C ASN A 108 -2.44 -2.52 -8.57
N TYR A 109 -3.36 -2.52 -7.59
CA TYR A 109 -4.60 -3.27 -7.67
C TYR A 109 -5.49 -2.79 -8.82
N ASN A 110 -5.59 -1.48 -9.03
CA ASN A 110 -6.35 -0.88 -10.12
C ASN A 110 -5.78 -1.27 -11.49
N LYS A 111 -4.45 -1.24 -11.66
CA LYS A 111 -3.77 -1.72 -12.88
C LYS A 111 -4.17 -3.16 -13.20
N ILE A 112 -4.11 -4.06 -12.21
CA ILE A 112 -4.49 -5.47 -12.41
C ILE A 112 -5.99 -5.61 -12.69
N SER A 113 -6.84 -4.88 -11.97
CA SER A 113 -8.29 -4.96 -12.16
C SER A 113 -8.73 -4.48 -13.55
N LYS A 114 -8.01 -3.55 -14.18
CA LYS A 114 -8.32 -3.10 -15.55
C LYS A 114 -8.15 -4.22 -16.57
N LEU A 115 -7.14 -5.07 -16.42
CA LEU A 115 -6.99 -6.27 -17.25
C LEU A 115 -8.20 -7.20 -17.16
N SER A 116 -9.03 -7.11 -16.11
CA SER A 116 -10.24 -7.91 -16.01
C SER A 116 -11.46 -7.32 -16.71
N LYS A 117 -11.45 -6.02 -17.00
CA LYS A 117 -12.62 -5.26 -17.46
C LYS A 117 -12.57 -4.89 -18.94
N GLY A 118 -11.41 -5.00 -19.59
CA GLY A 118 -11.21 -4.48 -20.95
C GLY A 118 -10.78 -3.01 -20.95
N ASP A 119 -10.79 -2.38 -22.13
CA ASP A 119 -10.28 -1.01 -22.36
C ASP A 119 -8.78 -0.90 -22.06
N ILE A 120 -8.00 -1.60 -22.87
CA ILE A 120 -6.54 -1.70 -22.72
C ILE A 120 -5.83 -1.27 -23.99
N CYS A 121 -4.62 -0.74 -23.81
CA CYS A 121 -3.69 -0.52 -24.91
C CYS A 121 -2.82 -1.76 -25.12
N THR A 122 -2.78 -2.29 -26.33
CA THR A 122 -1.87 -3.37 -26.74
C THR A 122 -0.78 -2.85 -27.67
N ASN A 123 0.21 -3.71 -27.98
CA ASN A 123 1.41 -3.35 -28.74
C ASN A 123 2.26 -2.22 -28.12
N VAL A 124 2.25 -2.14 -26.79
CA VAL A 124 3.10 -1.23 -26.02
C VAL A 124 3.95 -2.00 -25.01
N ASN A 125 5.03 -1.38 -24.54
CA ASN A 125 5.99 -1.95 -23.60
C ASN A 125 5.78 -1.50 -22.14
N GLU A 126 4.72 -0.75 -21.87
CA GLU A 126 4.39 -0.25 -20.54
C GLU A 126 2.87 -0.17 -20.31
N TYR A 127 2.48 0.13 -19.08
CA TYR A 127 1.09 0.35 -18.72
C TYR A 127 0.59 1.68 -19.27
N VAL A 128 -0.48 1.63 -20.07
CA VAL A 128 -1.14 2.81 -20.66
C VAL A 128 -2.62 2.76 -20.32
N ASP A 129 -3.11 3.86 -19.75
CA ASP A 129 -4.45 3.92 -19.15
C ASP A 129 -5.39 4.93 -19.80
N ASP A 130 -4.93 5.51 -20.90
CA ASP A 130 -5.59 6.55 -21.67
C ASP A 130 -5.45 6.26 -23.17
N PHE A 131 -6.54 6.47 -23.90
CA PHE A 131 -6.60 6.28 -25.34
C PHE A 131 -5.61 7.18 -26.08
N PHE A 132 -5.51 8.45 -25.70
CA PHE A 132 -4.63 9.40 -26.40
C PHE A 132 -3.15 9.05 -26.20
N LYS A 133 -2.77 8.59 -25.00
CA LYS A 133 -1.43 8.04 -24.77
C LYS A 133 -1.19 6.79 -25.60
N CYS A 134 -2.17 5.90 -25.70
CA CYS A 134 -2.05 4.67 -26.50
C CYS A 134 -1.78 4.99 -27.97
N ASP A 135 -2.57 5.89 -28.54
CA ASP A 135 -2.45 6.36 -29.93
C ASP A 135 -1.07 7.00 -30.19
N LYS A 136 -0.61 7.88 -29.29
CA LYS A 136 0.75 8.49 -29.38
C LYS A 136 1.89 7.47 -29.37
N MET A 137 1.67 6.32 -28.75
CA MET A 137 2.66 5.23 -28.67
C MET A 137 2.53 4.24 -29.84
N ASN A 138 1.65 4.53 -30.82
CA ASN A 138 1.27 3.61 -31.90
C ASN A 138 0.71 2.27 -31.37
N GLY A 139 0.13 2.30 -30.17
CA GLY A 139 -0.57 1.16 -29.59
C GLY A 139 -1.94 0.96 -30.21
N ILE A 140 -2.54 -0.20 -29.93
CA ILE A 140 -3.92 -0.51 -30.37
C ILE A 140 -4.82 -0.51 -29.14
N TRP A 141 -5.79 0.41 -29.12
CA TRP A 141 -6.80 0.40 -28.06
C TRP A 141 -7.84 -0.68 -28.33
N LEU A 142 -8.00 -1.60 -27.39
CA LEU A 142 -9.02 -2.64 -27.45
C LEU A 142 -10.12 -2.33 -26.44
N ASN A 143 -11.34 -2.22 -26.95
CA ASN A 143 -12.53 -2.18 -26.09
C ASN A 143 -12.77 -3.56 -25.42
N ASP A 144 -13.69 -3.61 -24.46
CA ASP A 144 -14.03 -4.84 -23.73
C ASP A 144 -14.42 -6.04 -24.64
N GLU A 145 -15.20 -5.81 -25.70
CA GLU A 145 -15.61 -6.88 -26.62
C GLU A 145 -14.42 -7.46 -27.41
N GLN A 146 -13.60 -6.58 -27.97
CA GLN A 146 -12.38 -6.95 -28.69
C GLN A 146 -11.41 -7.68 -27.74
N TYR A 147 -11.19 -7.13 -26.55
CA TYR A 147 -10.33 -7.75 -25.54
C TYR A 147 -10.78 -9.18 -25.19
N LYS A 148 -12.07 -9.38 -24.93
CA LYS A 148 -12.65 -10.71 -24.66
C LYS A 148 -12.49 -11.67 -25.84
N TYR A 149 -12.68 -11.19 -27.06
CA TYR A 149 -12.49 -11.99 -28.27
C TYR A 149 -11.05 -12.51 -28.41
N HIS A 150 -10.05 -11.64 -28.18
CA HIS A 150 -8.64 -12.03 -28.22
C HIS A 150 -8.28 -13.03 -27.10
N LEU A 151 -8.77 -12.81 -25.88
CA LEU A 151 -8.60 -13.77 -24.77
C LEU A 151 -9.19 -15.16 -25.10
N MET A 152 -10.35 -15.21 -25.75
CA MET A 152 -10.96 -16.47 -26.19
C MET A 152 -10.11 -17.20 -27.24
N LYS A 153 -9.51 -16.47 -28.18
CA LYS A 153 -8.58 -17.05 -29.18
C LYS A 153 -7.32 -17.61 -28.52
N LEU A 154 -6.74 -16.90 -27.56
CA LEU A 154 -5.53 -17.33 -26.86
C LEU A 154 -5.69 -18.68 -26.16
N LYS A 155 -6.88 -18.94 -25.61
CA LYS A 155 -7.23 -20.22 -24.98
C LYS A 155 -7.05 -21.41 -25.93
N ASN A 156 -7.32 -21.24 -27.23
CA ASN A 156 -7.37 -22.33 -28.19
C ASN A 156 -5.99 -22.69 -28.80
N ASN A 157 -4.93 -21.92 -28.51
CA ASN A 157 -3.64 -22.00 -29.22
C ASN A 157 -2.55 -22.87 -28.56
N GLY A 158 -2.87 -23.78 -27.62
CA GLY A 158 -1.97 -24.86 -27.15
C GLY A 158 -0.70 -24.45 -26.36
N LYS A 159 -0.16 -23.23 -26.52
CA LYS A 159 0.96 -22.65 -25.76
C LYS A 159 0.58 -22.23 -24.33
N SER A 160 -0.47 -22.80 -23.76
CA SER A 160 -1.08 -22.32 -22.52
C SER A 160 -0.29 -22.71 -21.27
N LYS A 161 0.38 -23.86 -21.24
CA LYS A 161 0.93 -24.42 -19.99
C LYS A 161 2.11 -23.63 -19.42
N GLU A 162 3.10 -23.27 -20.24
CA GLU A 162 4.26 -22.47 -19.80
C GLU A 162 3.85 -21.06 -19.40
N ARG A 163 2.94 -20.46 -20.17
CA ARG A 163 2.37 -19.13 -19.89
C ARG A 163 1.61 -19.11 -18.57
N LEU A 164 0.77 -20.13 -18.33
CA LEU A 164 0.05 -20.29 -17.06
C LEU A 164 1.01 -20.52 -15.89
N LYS A 165 2.11 -21.24 -16.11
CA LYS A 165 3.15 -21.43 -15.08
C LYS A 165 3.80 -20.11 -14.69
N TYR A 166 4.25 -19.33 -15.67
CA TYR A 166 4.86 -18.01 -15.43
C TYR A 166 3.91 -17.07 -14.67
N MET A 167 2.63 -17.05 -15.07
CA MET A 167 1.61 -16.24 -14.41
C MET A 167 1.32 -16.69 -12.97
N SER A 168 1.39 -18.00 -12.71
CA SER A 168 1.29 -18.57 -11.37
C SER A 168 2.46 -18.15 -10.48
N GLU A 169 3.68 -18.10 -11.05
CA GLU A 169 4.89 -17.64 -10.34
C GLU A 169 4.77 -16.16 -9.95
N LEU A 170 4.39 -15.28 -10.89
CA LEU A 170 4.13 -13.86 -10.59
C LEU A 170 3.05 -13.68 -9.52
N ASN A 171 1.98 -14.49 -9.57
CA ASN A 171 0.92 -14.46 -8.57
C ASN A 171 1.39 -14.89 -7.17
N LYS A 172 2.27 -15.88 -7.10
CA LYS A 172 2.89 -16.32 -5.85
C LYS A 172 3.79 -15.21 -5.28
N GLU A 173 4.61 -14.59 -6.12
CA GLU A 173 5.47 -13.47 -5.71
C GLU A 173 4.66 -12.27 -5.23
N TRP A 174 3.59 -11.92 -5.94
CA TRP A 174 2.65 -10.87 -5.52
C TRP A 174 2.11 -11.14 -4.12
N LYS A 175 1.61 -12.37 -3.87
CA LYS A 175 1.09 -12.76 -2.56
C LYS A 175 2.16 -12.69 -1.47
N THR A 176 3.36 -13.20 -1.74
CA THR A 176 4.49 -13.15 -0.78
C THR A 176 4.82 -11.71 -0.39
N ASN A 177 4.91 -10.81 -1.36
CA ASN A 177 5.19 -9.40 -1.09
C ASN A 177 4.03 -8.71 -0.34
N LEU A 178 2.76 -9.05 -0.62
CA LEU A 178 1.63 -8.56 0.17
C LEU A 178 1.67 -9.03 1.63
N GLU A 179 2.03 -10.29 1.89
CA GLU A 179 2.19 -10.79 3.27
C GLU A 179 3.35 -10.06 3.98
N SER A 180 4.44 -9.71 3.29
CA SER A 180 5.51 -8.88 3.86
C SER A 180 5.00 -7.49 4.24
N ILE A 181 4.23 -6.82 3.37
CA ILE A 181 3.60 -5.53 3.71
C ILE A 181 2.68 -5.67 4.93
N LYS A 182 1.86 -6.73 4.98
CA LYS A 182 0.98 -6.99 6.13
C LYS A 182 1.77 -7.18 7.43
N ASN A 183 2.93 -7.83 7.37
CA ASN A 183 3.81 -7.99 8.53
C ASN A 183 4.37 -6.64 9.01
N ILE A 184 4.80 -5.77 8.08
CA ILE A 184 5.25 -4.42 8.44
C ILE A 184 4.14 -3.62 9.10
N ILE A 185 2.93 -3.64 8.54
CA ILE A 185 1.75 -2.99 9.11
C ILE A 185 1.47 -3.53 10.51
N LYS A 186 1.58 -4.84 10.71
CA LYS A 186 1.39 -5.48 12.02
C LYS A 186 2.44 -5.04 13.03
N ILE A 187 3.71 -4.88 12.63
CA ILE A 187 4.78 -4.36 13.49
C ILE A 187 4.43 -2.94 13.95
N ILE A 188 4.05 -2.05 13.01
CA ILE A 188 3.68 -0.66 13.31
C ILE A 188 2.43 -0.58 14.18
N LYS A 189 1.44 -1.45 13.95
CA LYS A 189 0.21 -1.52 14.76
C LYS A 189 0.48 -1.98 16.20
N ASN A 190 1.42 -2.92 16.36
CA ASN A 190 1.71 -3.52 17.66
C ASN A 190 2.64 -2.66 18.52
N ASP A 191 3.28 -1.65 17.93
CA ASP A 191 4.09 -0.63 18.60
C ASP A 191 3.24 0.36 19.42
N LYS A 192 2.32 -0.15 20.24
CA LYS A 192 1.34 0.66 21.00
C LYS A 192 1.98 1.54 22.06
N ASN A 193 3.11 1.09 22.62
CA ASN A 193 3.89 1.83 23.60
C ASN A 193 4.98 2.69 22.93
N ASN A 194 5.05 2.68 21.58
CA ASN A 194 6.02 3.41 20.76
C ASN A 194 7.49 3.12 21.12
N ASP A 195 7.79 1.90 21.58
CA ASP A 195 9.15 1.47 21.90
C ASP A 195 10.05 1.41 20.66
N MET A 196 9.47 1.46 19.45
CA MET A 196 10.20 1.50 18.19
C MET A 196 11.04 2.77 18.04
N THR A 197 12.34 2.57 17.91
CA THR A 197 13.29 3.66 17.63
C THR A 197 13.11 4.22 16.21
N ASP A 198 13.50 5.49 16.00
CA ASP A 198 13.53 6.10 14.67
C ASP A 198 14.35 5.29 13.66
N PHE A 199 15.46 4.69 14.10
CA PHE A 199 16.27 3.80 13.26
C PHE A 199 15.47 2.58 12.79
N THR A 200 14.78 1.91 13.73
CA THR A 200 13.91 0.77 13.40
C THR A 200 12.78 1.18 12.46
N PHE A 201 12.14 2.32 12.71
CA PHE A 201 11.06 2.84 11.87
C PHE A 201 11.56 3.17 10.45
N ASN A 202 12.73 3.81 10.33
CA ASN A 202 13.34 4.11 9.03
C ASN A 202 13.72 2.84 8.24
N ASN A 203 14.12 1.77 8.93
CA ASN A 203 14.33 0.48 8.29
C ASN A 203 13.01 -0.09 7.74
N LEU A 204 11.91 -0.02 8.50
CA LEU A 204 10.59 -0.44 8.02
C LEU A 204 10.11 0.39 6.82
N LYS A 205 10.38 1.70 6.82
CA LYS A 205 10.09 2.59 5.67
C LYS A 205 10.85 2.13 4.43
N THR A 206 12.16 1.92 4.56
CA THR A 206 13.02 1.45 3.46
C THR A 206 12.58 0.08 2.94
N GLU A 207 12.29 -0.86 3.84
CA GLU A 207 11.81 -2.19 3.51
C GLU A 207 10.45 -2.14 2.78
N SER A 208 9.52 -1.32 3.29
CA SER A 208 8.22 -1.10 2.64
C SER A 208 8.39 -0.61 1.22
N GLN A 209 9.25 0.39 1.01
CA GLN A 209 9.48 0.99 -0.31
C GLN A 209 10.07 -0.04 -1.29
N TYR A 210 11.04 -0.82 -0.84
CA TYR A 210 11.60 -1.93 -1.64
C TYR A 210 10.55 -2.98 -2.02
N ILE A 211 9.64 -3.33 -1.11
CA ILE A 211 8.56 -4.27 -1.40
C ILE A 211 7.53 -3.66 -2.37
N LEU A 212 7.19 -2.38 -2.21
CA LEU A 212 6.28 -1.66 -3.11
C LEU A 212 6.84 -1.59 -4.55
N ASP A 213 8.14 -1.34 -4.70
CA ASP A 213 8.82 -1.34 -6.00
C ASP A 213 8.77 -2.72 -6.66
N LYS A 214 8.92 -3.80 -5.88
CA LYS A 214 8.72 -5.16 -6.39
C LYS A 214 7.29 -5.40 -6.84
N LEU A 215 6.31 -4.99 -6.04
CA LEU A 215 4.89 -5.12 -6.39
C LEU A 215 4.57 -4.40 -7.70
N ASP A 216 5.05 -3.17 -7.89
CA ASP A 216 4.85 -2.42 -9.15
C ASP A 216 5.53 -3.12 -10.34
N LYS A 217 6.77 -3.63 -10.17
CA LYS A 217 7.46 -4.43 -11.20
C LYS A 217 6.69 -5.68 -11.60
N ILE A 218 6.17 -6.44 -10.62
CA ILE A 218 5.36 -7.64 -10.88
C ILE A 218 4.09 -7.25 -11.66
N VAL A 219 3.39 -6.19 -11.25
CA VAL A 219 2.19 -5.70 -11.95
C VAL A 219 2.49 -5.27 -13.38
N ASN A 220 3.55 -4.49 -13.59
CA ASN A 220 3.92 -4.01 -14.93
C ASN A 220 4.34 -5.18 -15.83
N THR A 221 5.07 -6.15 -15.28
CA THR A 221 5.45 -7.38 -15.99
C THR A 221 4.21 -8.18 -16.39
N TYR A 222 3.29 -8.37 -15.44
CA TYR A 222 2.02 -9.06 -15.66
C TYR A 222 1.17 -8.37 -16.72
N TYR A 223 1.04 -7.05 -16.64
CA TYR A 223 0.29 -6.23 -17.59
C TYR A 223 0.89 -6.34 -18.99
N THR A 224 2.19 -6.07 -19.12
CA THR A 224 2.93 -6.11 -20.39
C THR A 224 2.86 -7.50 -21.02
N PHE A 225 2.94 -8.55 -20.20
CA PHE A 225 2.77 -9.92 -20.67
C PHE A 225 1.38 -10.16 -21.25
N ILE A 226 0.31 -9.77 -20.56
CA ILE A 226 -1.06 -9.95 -21.06
C ILE A 226 -1.32 -9.17 -22.35
N ILE A 227 -0.92 -7.90 -22.42
CA ILE A 227 -1.22 -7.07 -23.59
C ILE A 227 -0.44 -7.50 -24.85
N ASN A 228 0.74 -8.09 -24.69
CA ASN A 228 1.55 -8.62 -25.80
C ASN A 228 1.20 -10.07 -26.17
N LEU A 229 0.34 -10.73 -25.38
CA LEU A 229 -0.23 -12.00 -25.75
C LEU A 229 -1.40 -11.84 -26.73
N ILE A 230 -2.07 -10.69 -26.70
CA ILE A 230 -3.30 -10.38 -27.43
C ILE A 230 -3.03 -9.91 -28.85
#